data_AF-A0A945WZ95-F1
#
_entry.id   AF-A0A945WZ95-F1
#
_cell.length_a   1.000
_cell.length_b   1.000
_cell.length_c   1.000
_cell.angle_alpha   90.00
_cell.angle_beta   90.00
_cell.angle_gamma   90.00
#
_symmetry.space_group_name_H-M   'P 1'
#
loop_
_entity.id
_entity.type
_entity.pdbx_description
1 polymer ?
#
loop_
_entity_poly.entity_id
_entity_poly.type
_entity_poly.pdbx_seq_one_letter_code
_entity_poly.pdbx_strand_id
1 'polypeptide(L)'
;MPLTVKSPDRLIVGAVLLAVCTACVNRRSTPEHLNVVEFGADPTGTEDCTALLTQLHATGKAVHYPNGIYRFNGRHVDLSGGVRFESLDGVSVRNDISPASILQVDDAGNLIGLQHNHLEEDDTDLGGREVAGSGNLVRPPLSTAVASPKADLLGFWYNDFGLECKRVNQWGWVGWYYWTWNHHDAAGDGYDPSRHPLLGFYRGDDPVVLDWQCYWLREYGATGVILYSSSKLGKTRRGLTDSWDDPAGLNHWIYQLFTNVPNFRKLRYVMTACTPWTKDCTAEDRGWVEKQWQDLFRDIYLRHPNFYAMTVDGQVYPVVYVHEEAAVRGVFDNYRGAAGTTAFYIRMARLLQEHGFGGLAVFARHAISDSMVDWEKMREDGVLHYTTFYAKSHGEGPTYTDRVRTYSPPTSPGTIVSVATARHTHTPHPSKWVCPGHSPELFRQVLRNALGHIEAHDLPRVITCYNIAEWAEGGPALQPNMQDRFGYLEAVRDVLVPTPE
;
A
#
# COMPACT_ATOMS: atom_id res chain seq x y z
N MET A 1 10.16 32.00 64.75
CA MET A 1 11.33 32.79 65.17
C MET A 1 11.97 33.41 63.93
N PRO A 2 11.87 34.74 63.76
CA PRO A 2 12.47 35.49 62.66
C PRO A 2 13.72 36.26 63.12
N LEU A 3 14.70 36.47 62.24
CA LEU A 3 15.77 37.46 62.40
C LEU A 3 16.03 38.09 61.01
N THR A 4 15.40 39.23 60.73
CA THR A 4 15.92 40.61 60.82
C THR A 4 16.89 41.05 59.72
N VAL A 5 16.31 41.91 58.87
CA VAL A 5 16.83 43.00 58.05
C VAL A 5 18.07 43.72 58.61
N LYS A 6 19.00 44.11 57.72
CA LYS A 6 19.63 45.45 57.65
C LYS A 6 20.40 45.65 56.33
N SER A 7 19.94 46.61 55.53
CA SER A 7 20.76 47.45 54.63
C SER A 7 21.05 48.78 55.38
N PRO A 8 21.71 49.82 54.82
CA PRO A 8 22.39 49.99 53.51
C PRO A 8 23.79 50.65 53.64
N ASP A 9 24.51 50.85 52.53
CA ASP A 9 25.16 52.14 52.21
C ASP A 9 25.72 52.23 50.77
N ARG A 10 25.79 53.47 50.29
CA ARG A 10 25.89 53.96 48.90
C ARG A 10 27.33 54.32 48.46
N LEU A 11 27.42 54.80 47.19
CA LEU A 11 28.42 55.67 46.52
C LEU A 11 29.50 54.90 45.70
N ILE A 12 29.91 55.24 44.47
CA ILE A 12 29.78 56.44 43.62
C ILE A 12 30.05 56.08 42.13
N VAL A 13 29.32 56.77 41.24
CA VAL A 13 29.61 57.35 39.91
C VAL A 13 30.75 56.80 39.03
N GLY A 14 30.39 56.55 37.76
CA GLY A 14 31.31 56.53 36.61
C GLY A 14 30.55 56.39 35.29
N ALA A 15 29.92 57.47 34.81
CA ALA A 15 29.29 57.51 33.49
C ALA A 15 30.35 57.75 32.40
N VAL A 16 30.42 56.85 31.42
CA VAL A 16 31.13 57.08 30.15
C VAL A 16 30.09 57.02 29.04
N LEU A 17 29.88 58.17 28.39
CA LEU A 17 29.21 58.29 27.10
C LEU A 17 30.05 57.55 26.05
N LEU A 18 29.44 56.59 25.35
CA LEU A 18 29.83 56.27 23.98
C LEU A 18 28.61 56.36 23.09
N ALA A 19 28.63 57.36 22.21
CA ALA A 19 27.73 57.47 21.08
C ALA A 19 28.00 56.32 20.11
N VAL A 20 26.97 55.56 19.74
CA VAL A 20 27.00 54.72 18.53
C VAL A 20 25.82 55.12 17.66
N CYS A 21 26.19 55.54 16.46
CA CYS A 21 25.34 56.06 15.41
C CYS A 21 24.17 55.13 15.06
N THR A 22 23.01 55.76 14.88
CA THR A 22 21.93 55.32 14.00
C THR A 22 22.48 54.97 12.62
N ALA A 23 22.60 53.68 12.33
CA ALA A 23 22.46 53.16 10.98
C ALA A 23 21.11 52.44 10.91
N CYS A 24 20.20 52.97 10.11
CA CYS A 24 18.99 52.28 9.70
C CYS A 24 19.40 51.01 8.94
N VAL A 25 19.57 49.91 9.67
CA VAL A 25 19.54 48.58 9.08
C VAL A 25 18.09 48.37 8.67
N ASN A 26 17.82 48.54 7.38
CA ASN A 26 16.69 47.91 6.72
C ASN A 26 16.79 46.41 7.03
N ARG A 27 16.15 45.97 8.12
CA ARG A 27 15.73 44.58 8.27
C ARG A 27 14.73 44.35 7.15
N ARG A 28 15.23 44.02 5.95
CA ARG A 28 14.45 43.19 5.04
C ARG A 28 14.06 41.99 5.87
N SER A 29 12.77 41.88 6.18
CA SER A 29 12.19 40.66 6.69
C SER A 29 12.80 39.53 5.86
N THR A 30 13.54 38.63 6.49
CA THR A 30 13.97 37.41 5.82
C THR A 30 12.74 36.81 5.17
N PRO A 31 12.73 36.61 3.84
CA PRO A 31 11.53 36.18 3.17
C PRO A 31 11.06 34.87 3.80
N GLU A 32 9.73 34.77 3.97
CA GLU A 32 9.05 33.61 4.57
C GLU A 32 9.36 32.31 3.81
N HIS A 33 9.75 32.44 2.54
CA HIS A 33 10.19 31.37 1.66
C HIS A 33 11.49 31.75 0.92
N LEU A 34 12.34 30.78 0.62
CA LEU A 34 13.52 30.94 -0.24
C LEU A 34 13.16 30.56 -1.67
N ASN A 35 13.21 31.52 -2.60
CA ASN A 35 12.91 31.29 -4.02
C ASN A 35 14.14 30.76 -4.76
N VAL A 36 14.07 29.55 -5.32
CA VAL A 36 15.25 28.91 -5.95
C VAL A 36 15.87 29.73 -7.09
N VAL A 37 15.07 30.44 -7.90
CA VAL A 37 15.55 31.25 -9.03
C VAL A 37 16.22 32.54 -8.55
N GLU A 38 15.71 33.16 -7.48
CA GLU A 38 16.35 34.35 -6.87
C GLU A 38 17.74 34.03 -6.29
N PHE A 39 17.97 32.76 -5.95
CA PHE A 39 19.26 32.24 -5.48
C PHE A 39 20.10 31.61 -6.59
N GLY A 40 19.67 31.71 -7.85
CA GLY A 40 20.47 31.34 -9.03
C GLY A 40 20.22 29.94 -9.58
N ALA A 41 19.13 29.25 -9.19
CA ALA A 41 18.76 28.00 -9.84
C ALA A 41 18.32 28.25 -11.29
N ASP A 42 18.77 27.40 -12.21
CA ASP A 42 18.39 27.44 -13.62
C ASP A 42 17.00 26.80 -13.82
N PRO A 43 15.95 27.57 -14.17
CA PRO A 43 14.61 27.03 -14.41
C PRO A 43 14.44 26.42 -15.80
N THR A 44 15.49 26.39 -16.64
CA THR A 44 15.48 25.71 -17.95
C THR A 44 15.87 24.24 -17.85
N GLY A 45 16.48 23.83 -16.73
CA GLY A 45 16.91 22.47 -16.48
C GLY A 45 18.14 22.05 -17.29
N THR A 46 18.96 23.03 -17.70
CA THR A 46 20.23 22.83 -18.41
C THR A 46 21.36 22.61 -17.39
N GLU A 47 21.45 23.50 -16.40
CA GLU A 47 22.47 23.43 -15.35
C GLU A 47 22.05 22.51 -14.20
N ASP A 48 23.00 21.72 -13.69
CA ASP A 48 22.78 20.92 -12.49
C ASP A 48 22.72 21.82 -11.25
N CYS A 49 21.54 21.89 -10.64
CA CYS A 49 21.27 22.73 -9.48
C CYS A 49 21.46 21.99 -8.14
N THR A 50 22.01 20.78 -8.14
CA THR A 50 22.09 19.90 -6.95
C THR A 50 22.69 20.58 -5.73
N ALA A 51 23.87 21.20 -5.87
CA ALA A 51 24.56 21.83 -4.76
C ALA A 51 23.75 23.00 -4.17
N LEU A 52 23.19 23.84 -5.04
CA LEU A 52 22.36 24.98 -4.65
C LEU A 52 21.08 24.53 -3.94
N LEU A 53 20.33 23.62 -4.54
CA LEU A 53 19.07 23.12 -3.96
C LEU A 53 19.32 22.45 -2.61
N THR A 54 20.36 21.62 -2.51
CA THR A 54 20.75 21.01 -1.23
C THR A 54 21.04 22.05 -0.16
N GLN A 55 21.79 23.12 -0.51
CA GLN A 55 22.12 24.20 0.41
C GLN A 55 20.88 24.99 0.86
N LEU A 56 19.96 25.31 -0.05
CA LEU A 56 18.75 26.07 0.27
C LEU A 56 17.84 25.29 1.22
N HIS A 57 17.64 24.00 0.94
CA HIS A 57 16.84 23.10 1.78
C HIS A 57 17.45 22.88 3.18
N ALA A 58 18.77 22.76 3.26
CA ALA A 58 19.49 22.61 4.53
C ALA A 58 19.36 23.84 5.47
N THR A 59 18.77 24.95 5.02
CA THR A 59 18.48 26.10 5.89
C THR A 59 17.31 25.86 6.85
N GLY A 60 16.50 24.82 6.63
CA GLY A 60 15.27 24.55 7.38
C GLY A 60 14.13 25.54 7.09
N LYS A 61 14.29 26.43 6.09
CA LYS A 61 13.24 27.34 5.64
C LYS A 61 12.46 26.72 4.48
N ALA A 62 11.22 27.15 4.31
CA ALA A 62 10.39 26.74 3.19
C ALA A 62 11.02 27.19 1.86
N VAL A 63 11.11 26.28 0.89
CA VAL A 63 11.70 26.53 -0.43
C VAL A 63 10.58 26.67 -1.46
N HIS A 64 10.61 27.76 -2.23
CA HIS A 64 9.65 28.06 -3.30
C HIS A 64 10.27 27.79 -4.68
N TYR A 65 9.56 27.02 -5.50
CA TYR A 65 9.90 26.73 -6.88
C TYR A 65 8.93 27.45 -7.83
N PRO A 66 9.39 28.51 -8.53
CA PRO A 66 8.68 29.05 -9.69
C PRO A 66 8.52 28.01 -10.80
N ASN A 67 7.58 28.20 -11.71
CA ASN A 67 7.40 27.35 -12.88
C ASN A 67 8.70 27.24 -13.68
N GLY A 68 9.09 26.02 -14.01
CA GLY A 68 10.36 25.72 -14.63
C GLY A 68 10.74 24.24 -14.47
N ILE A 69 11.82 23.88 -15.14
CA ILE A 69 12.48 22.59 -15.03
C ILE A 69 13.77 22.81 -14.25
N TYR A 70 13.96 22.07 -13.18
CA TYR A 70 15.14 22.14 -12.33
C TYR A 70 15.83 20.78 -12.35
N ARG A 71 17.16 20.77 -12.50
CA ARG A 71 17.94 19.55 -12.55
C ARG A 71 18.56 19.26 -11.19
N PHE A 72 18.37 18.04 -10.68
CA PHE A 72 18.84 17.58 -9.38
C PHE A 72 19.27 16.11 -9.47
N ASN A 73 20.55 15.85 -9.19
CA ASN A 73 21.20 14.53 -9.20
C ASN A 73 21.75 14.16 -7.80
N GLY A 74 21.28 14.84 -6.75
CA GLY A 74 21.67 14.53 -5.37
C GLY A 74 20.95 13.31 -4.83
N ARG A 75 21.59 12.56 -3.92
CA ARG A 75 20.94 11.38 -3.30
C ARG A 75 19.78 11.76 -2.38
N HIS A 76 19.86 12.89 -1.68
CA HIS A 76 18.87 13.32 -0.69
C HIS A 76 18.75 14.84 -0.64
N VAL A 77 17.62 15.34 -0.14
CA VAL A 77 17.40 16.76 0.13
C VAL A 77 16.60 16.94 1.41
N ASP A 78 16.96 17.88 2.29
CA ASP A 78 16.24 18.10 3.55
C ASP A 78 14.92 18.85 3.32
N LEU A 79 13.81 18.11 3.32
CA LEU A 79 12.48 18.66 3.08
C LEU A 79 11.77 19.18 4.35
N SER A 80 12.45 19.20 5.50
CA SER A 80 11.83 19.57 6.78
C SER A 80 11.34 21.01 6.85
N GLY A 81 11.94 21.92 6.07
CA GLY A 81 11.51 23.31 5.94
C GLY A 81 10.21 23.50 5.14
N GLY A 82 9.77 22.47 4.41
CA GLY A 82 8.61 22.52 3.52
C GLY A 82 8.93 23.01 2.11
N VAL A 83 8.04 22.67 1.17
CA VAL A 83 8.18 22.99 -0.26
C VAL A 83 6.90 23.62 -0.77
N ARG A 84 7.05 24.65 -1.60
CA ARG A 84 5.94 25.29 -2.30
C ARG A 84 6.26 25.37 -3.79
N PHE A 85 5.39 24.80 -4.60
CA PHE A 85 5.43 24.98 -6.05
C PHE A 85 4.54 26.15 -6.45
N GLU A 86 4.95 26.92 -7.46
CA GLU A 86 4.10 27.95 -8.06
C GLU A 86 2.85 27.33 -8.70
N SER A 87 3.01 26.19 -9.37
CA SER A 87 1.91 25.34 -9.81
C SER A 87 2.34 23.87 -9.84
N LEU A 88 1.38 22.95 -9.66
CA LEU A 88 1.66 21.50 -9.63
C LEU A 88 2.18 20.99 -10.98
N ASP A 89 1.65 21.53 -12.08
CA ASP A 89 2.01 21.09 -13.45
C ASP A 89 3.14 21.92 -14.08
N GLY A 90 3.43 23.12 -13.53
CA GLY A 90 4.42 24.03 -14.08
C GLY A 90 5.82 23.85 -13.49
N VAL A 91 5.99 23.08 -12.42
CA VAL A 91 7.28 22.79 -11.78
C VAL A 91 7.66 21.33 -12.02
N SER A 92 8.86 21.11 -12.56
CA SER A 92 9.46 19.78 -12.66
C SER A 92 10.87 19.79 -12.08
N VAL A 93 11.13 18.96 -11.07
CA VAL A 93 12.49 18.73 -10.58
C VAL A 93 12.90 17.35 -11.09
N ARG A 94 13.83 17.25 -12.04
CA ARG A 94 14.22 15.98 -12.69
C ARG A 94 15.70 15.67 -12.46
N ASN A 95 16.11 14.42 -12.71
CA ASN A 95 17.51 14.03 -12.78
C ASN A 95 17.94 13.72 -14.23
N ASP A 96 19.13 13.16 -14.38
CA ASP A 96 19.71 12.79 -15.68
C ASP A 96 19.12 11.51 -16.28
N ILE A 97 18.37 10.73 -15.49
CA ILE A 97 17.84 9.42 -15.87
C ILE A 97 16.42 9.57 -16.41
N SER A 98 15.54 10.22 -15.64
CA SER A 98 14.13 10.35 -15.97
C SER A 98 13.77 11.79 -16.35
N PRO A 99 13.01 12.00 -17.43
CA PRO A 99 12.48 13.33 -17.75
C PRO A 99 11.33 13.75 -16.83
N ALA A 100 10.77 12.82 -16.05
CA ALA A 100 9.69 13.11 -15.12
C ALA A 100 10.22 13.75 -13.82
N SER A 101 9.34 14.48 -13.13
CA SER A 101 9.72 15.05 -11.82
C SER A 101 10.01 13.91 -10.83
N ILE A 102 11.07 14.05 -10.03
CA ILE A 102 11.47 13.16 -8.93
C ILE A 102 11.10 13.76 -7.57
N LEU A 103 10.78 15.05 -7.50
CA LEU A 103 10.16 15.68 -6.34
C LEU A 103 8.66 15.74 -6.56
N GLN A 104 7.90 15.00 -5.74
CA GLN A 104 6.50 14.69 -6.00
C GLN A 104 5.55 15.36 -5.01
N VAL A 105 4.34 15.60 -5.50
CA VAL A 105 3.17 16.11 -4.78
C VAL A 105 1.97 15.24 -5.15
N ASP A 106 1.03 15.07 -4.22
CA ASP A 106 -0.24 14.39 -4.51
C ASP A 106 -1.23 15.33 -5.23
N ASP A 107 -2.41 14.82 -5.60
CA ASP A 107 -3.45 15.59 -6.29
C ASP A 107 -4.07 16.69 -5.41
N ALA A 108 -3.93 16.60 -4.09
CA ALA A 108 -4.32 17.62 -3.14
C ALA A 108 -3.21 18.66 -2.89
N GLY A 109 -2.04 18.52 -3.54
CA GLY A 109 -0.88 19.41 -3.40
C GLY A 109 -0.05 19.17 -2.13
N ASN A 110 -0.28 18.07 -1.42
CA ASN A 110 0.59 17.66 -0.32
C ASN A 110 1.93 17.20 -0.88
N LEU A 111 3.03 17.67 -0.26
CA LEU A 111 4.37 17.19 -0.58
C LEU A 111 4.46 15.69 -0.28
N ILE A 112 4.82 14.89 -1.27
CA ILE A 112 5.15 13.47 -1.12
C ILE A 112 6.63 13.34 -0.75
N GLY A 113 7.47 14.13 -1.42
CA GLY A 113 8.91 14.20 -1.19
C GLY A 113 9.73 13.75 -2.39
N LEU A 114 11.01 13.51 -2.17
CA LEU A 114 11.93 13.04 -3.20
C LEU A 114 11.75 11.53 -3.35
N GLN A 115 11.39 11.08 -4.55
CA GLN A 115 11.10 9.69 -4.88
C GLN A 115 12.20 8.75 -4.36
N HIS A 116 11.78 7.65 -3.74
CA HIS A 116 12.70 6.61 -3.33
C HIS A 116 13.38 5.99 -4.55
N ASN A 117 14.68 5.79 -4.41
CA ASN A 117 15.59 5.29 -5.41
C ASN A 117 15.44 5.95 -6.80
N HIS A 118 15.25 7.28 -6.82
CA HIS A 118 15.11 8.04 -8.07
C HIS A 118 16.38 8.01 -8.95
N LEU A 119 17.54 7.68 -8.38
CA LEU A 119 18.79 7.46 -9.12
C LEU A 119 18.92 6.04 -9.68
N GLU A 120 17.91 5.18 -9.50
CA GLU A 120 17.89 3.80 -10.00
C GLU A 120 19.07 2.94 -9.53
N GLU A 121 19.54 3.19 -8.30
CA GLU A 121 20.69 2.49 -7.74
C GLU A 121 20.35 1.01 -7.51
N ASP A 122 21.29 0.13 -7.85
CA ASP A 122 21.15 -1.31 -7.65
C ASP A 122 22.33 -1.96 -6.90
N ASP A 123 22.34 -3.29 -6.83
CA ASP A 123 23.42 -4.07 -6.19
C ASP A 123 24.81 -3.75 -6.75
N THR A 124 24.91 -3.40 -8.04
CA THR A 124 26.17 -3.09 -8.72
C THR A 124 26.72 -1.73 -8.29
N ASP A 125 25.83 -0.74 -8.10
CA ASP A 125 26.20 0.59 -7.60
C ASP A 125 26.54 0.58 -6.10
N LEU A 126 25.81 -0.25 -5.35
CA LEU A 126 25.78 -0.23 -3.88
C LEU A 126 26.68 -1.30 -3.24
N GLY A 127 27.28 -2.19 -4.04
CA GLY A 127 28.19 -3.24 -3.54
C GLY A 127 27.50 -4.39 -2.80
N GLY A 128 26.22 -4.66 -3.10
CA GLY A 128 25.50 -5.87 -2.66
C GLY A 128 25.08 -5.94 -1.19
N ARG A 129 25.40 -4.92 -0.37
CA ARG A 129 25.11 -4.92 1.07
C ARG A 129 24.45 -3.65 1.59
N GLU A 130 24.46 -2.58 0.79
CA GLU A 130 23.84 -1.32 1.17
C GLU A 130 22.36 -1.29 0.75
N VAL A 131 21.58 -0.59 1.55
CA VAL A 131 20.17 -0.30 1.28
C VAL A 131 20.11 0.73 0.16
N ALA A 132 19.17 0.56 -0.79
CA ALA A 132 18.89 1.59 -1.78
C ALA A 132 18.55 2.90 -1.05
N GLY A 133 19.46 3.87 -1.20
CA GLY A 133 19.55 4.99 -0.28
C GLY A 133 18.90 6.24 -0.84
N SER A 134 18.99 6.50 -2.15
CA SER A 134 18.52 7.77 -2.69
C SER A 134 17.02 8.01 -2.50
N GLY A 135 16.63 9.27 -2.34
CA GLY A 135 15.27 9.68 -2.02
C GLY A 135 15.01 9.86 -0.53
N ASN A 136 13.96 10.61 -0.23
CA ASN A 136 13.43 10.78 1.11
C ASN A 136 11.99 11.31 1.03
N LEU A 137 11.05 10.44 1.34
CA LEU A 137 9.64 10.79 1.41
C LEU A 137 9.33 11.53 2.71
N VAL A 138 8.33 12.40 2.68
CA VAL A 138 7.74 12.99 3.90
C VAL A 138 6.48 12.21 4.28
N ARG A 139 6.08 12.27 5.55
CA ARG A 139 4.86 11.56 6.00
C ARG A 139 3.61 12.18 5.39
N PRO A 140 2.61 11.37 4.99
CA PRO A 140 1.31 11.90 4.59
C PRO A 140 0.60 12.57 5.77
N PRO A 141 -0.37 13.45 5.50
CA PRO A 141 -1.33 13.83 6.52
C PRO A 141 -2.15 12.63 7.00
N LEU A 142 -2.80 12.78 8.15
CA LEU A 142 -3.81 11.83 8.56
C LEU A 142 -5.06 12.02 7.70
N SER A 143 -5.50 10.96 7.02
CA SER A 143 -6.70 10.94 6.19
C SER A 143 -7.92 11.46 6.96
N THR A 144 -8.70 12.35 6.36
CA THR A 144 -9.93 12.87 6.98
C THR A 144 -11.18 12.32 6.30
N ALA A 145 -11.02 11.53 5.24
CA ALA A 145 -12.12 10.96 4.49
C ALA A 145 -13.06 10.11 5.36
N VAL A 146 -14.35 10.42 5.24
CA VAL A 146 -15.46 9.64 5.76
C VAL A 146 -16.32 9.24 4.57
N ALA A 147 -16.09 8.05 4.05
CA ALA A 147 -16.90 7.49 2.96
C ALA A 147 -17.84 6.39 3.48
N SER A 148 -19.09 6.43 3.03
CA SER A 148 -20.03 5.30 3.07
C SER A 148 -20.23 4.84 1.61
N PRO A 149 -19.37 3.94 1.12
CA PRO A 149 -19.36 3.61 -0.29
C PRO A 149 -20.61 2.80 -0.69
N LYS A 150 -21.00 2.86 -1.97
CA LYS A 150 -22.12 2.08 -2.53
C LYS A 150 -21.86 0.57 -2.50
N ALA A 151 -20.60 0.16 -2.46
CA ALA A 151 -20.17 -1.20 -2.19
C ALA A 151 -18.76 -1.13 -1.59
N ASP A 152 -18.43 -2.06 -0.70
CA ASP A 152 -17.11 -2.12 -0.12
C ASP A 152 -16.08 -2.57 -1.15
N LEU A 153 -15.01 -1.78 -1.34
CA LEU A 153 -13.87 -2.18 -2.15
C LEU A 153 -12.78 -2.75 -1.25
N LEU A 154 -12.40 -4.01 -1.49
CA LEU A 154 -11.29 -4.69 -0.85
C LEU A 154 -10.18 -4.97 -1.86
N GLY A 155 -9.10 -4.21 -1.80
CA GLY A 155 -7.96 -4.40 -2.71
C GLY A 155 -7.03 -5.53 -2.24
N PHE A 156 -6.58 -6.39 -3.14
CA PHE A 156 -5.55 -7.38 -2.85
C PHE A 156 -4.19 -6.69 -2.73
N TRP A 157 -3.59 -6.78 -1.54
CA TRP A 157 -2.26 -6.25 -1.25
C TRP A 157 -1.27 -7.40 -1.10
N TYR A 158 -0.59 -7.64 -2.20
CA TYR A 158 0.63 -8.45 -2.22
C TYR A 158 1.79 -7.49 -2.37
N ASN A 159 2.77 -7.57 -1.46
CA ASN A 159 3.93 -6.69 -1.46
C ASN A 159 5.17 -7.57 -1.54
N ASP A 160 5.84 -7.54 -2.69
CA ASP A 160 7.04 -8.33 -2.95
C ASP A 160 8.25 -7.46 -3.33
N PHE A 161 8.03 -6.14 -3.40
CA PHE A 161 8.99 -5.18 -3.93
C PHE A 161 9.64 -4.37 -2.81
N GLY A 162 10.94 -4.11 -2.95
CA GLY A 162 11.68 -3.30 -1.99
C GLY A 162 11.69 -3.82 -0.55
N LEU A 163 11.43 -5.11 -0.33
CA LEU A 163 11.38 -5.69 1.02
C LEU A 163 12.78 -6.08 1.50
N GLU A 164 13.18 -5.65 2.68
CA GLU A 164 14.51 -5.91 3.25
C GLU A 164 14.81 -7.41 3.35
N CYS A 165 13.80 -8.22 3.61
CA CYS A 165 13.95 -9.68 3.63
C CYS A 165 14.42 -10.28 2.28
N LYS A 166 14.11 -9.64 1.14
CA LYS A 166 14.60 -10.07 -0.18
C LYS A 166 16.10 -9.80 -0.32
N ARG A 167 16.56 -8.66 0.20
CA ARG A 167 17.97 -8.26 0.19
C ARG A 167 18.82 -9.11 1.13
N VAL A 168 18.41 -9.23 2.40
CA VAL A 168 19.18 -9.91 3.44
C VAL A 168 19.17 -11.42 3.27
N ASN A 169 18.00 -12.02 3.02
CA ASN A 169 17.86 -13.49 2.98
C ASN A 169 17.85 -14.06 1.56
N GLN A 170 17.95 -13.22 0.53
CA GLN A 170 17.91 -13.63 -0.89
C GLN A 170 16.68 -14.48 -1.21
N TRP A 171 15.53 -14.13 -0.63
CA TRP A 171 14.29 -14.89 -0.81
C TRP A 171 13.61 -14.62 -2.15
N GLY A 172 14.18 -15.15 -3.21
CA GLY A 172 13.76 -14.91 -4.59
C GLY A 172 14.83 -14.12 -5.33
N TRP A 173 14.44 -13.46 -6.42
CA TRP A 173 15.36 -12.63 -7.18
C TRP A 173 15.55 -11.27 -6.49
N VAL A 174 16.81 -10.88 -6.25
CA VAL A 174 17.15 -9.62 -5.54
C VAL A 174 16.74 -8.38 -6.33
N GLY A 175 16.57 -8.49 -7.66
CA GLY A 175 16.05 -7.38 -8.48
C GLY A 175 14.63 -6.94 -8.10
N TRP A 176 13.86 -7.74 -7.35
CA TRP A 176 12.60 -7.27 -6.75
C TRP A 176 12.81 -6.21 -5.66
N TYR A 177 13.95 -6.23 -4.97
CA TYR A 177 14.31 -5.22 -3.99
C TYR A 177 14.67 -3.89 -4.65
N TYR A 178 15.55 -3.93 -5.65
CA TYR A 178 16.05 -2.73 -6.34
C TYR A 178 15.13 -2.24 -7.46
N TRP A 179 14.14 -3.04 -7.85
CA TRP A 179 13.25 -2.80 -8.98
C TRP A 179 13.95 -2.75 -10.34
N THR A 180 15.12 -3.37 -10.48
CA THR A 180 15.95 -3.35 -11.70
C THR A 180 15.27 -3.91 -12.95
N TRP A 181 14.11 -4.56 -12.80
CA TRP A 181 13.28 -5.00 -13.92
C TRP A 181 12.51 -3.86 -14.61
N ASN A 182 12.38 -2.69 -13.98
CA ASN A 182 11.66 -1.51 -14.51
C ASN A 182 12.48 -0.22 -14.41
N HIS A 183 13.81 -0.31 -14.37
CA HIS A 183 14.69 0.85 -14.53
C HIS A 183 14.72 1.33 -15.98
N HIS A 184 15.17 2.56 -16.23
CA HIS A 184 15.26 3.13 -17.59
C HIS A 184 16.26 2.38 -18.48
N ASP A 185 17.25 1.72 -17.88
CA ASP A 185 18.22 0.89 -18.57
C ASP A 185 17.91 -0.62 -18.53
N ALA A 186 16.74 -1.00 -17.97
CA ALA A 186 16.34 -2.39 -17.81
C ALA A 186 16.31 -3.14 -19.16
N ALA A 187 16.89 -4.34 -19.17
CA ALA A 187 16.82 -5.24 -20.31
C ALA A 187 15.43 -5.91 -20.41
N GLY A 188 15.01 -6.28 -21.62
CA GLY A 188 13.74 -7.00 -21.85
C GLY A 188 12.63 -6.06 -22.33
N ASP A 189 11.52 -6.02 -21.59
CA ASP A 189 10.34 -5.20 -21.94
C ASP A 189 10.59 -3.69 -21.78
N GLY A 190 11.71 -3.30 -21.16
CA GLY A 190 12.14 -1.92 -20.97
C GLY A 190 11.40 -1.22 -19.83
N TYR A 191 11.56 0.10 -19.76
CA TYR A 191 10.87 0.94 -18.78
C TYR A 191 9.40 1.14 -19.13
N ASP A 192 8.52 0.82 -18.17
CA ASP A 192 7.08 1.07 -18.24
C ASP A 192 6.66 2.08 -17.16
N PRO A 193 6.30 3.33 -17.53
CA PRO A 193 5.90 4.36 -16.57
C PRO A 193 4.58 4.05 -15.86
N SER A 194 3.72 3.17 -16.41
CA SER A 194 2.51 2.71 -15.71
C SER A 194 2.83 1.79 -14.53
N ARG A 195 4.08 1.32 -14.46
CA ARG A 195 4.62 0.46 -13.38
C ARG A 195 5.66 1.17 -12.51
N HIS A 196 5.95 2.44 -12.79
CA HIS A 196 6.78 3.28 -11.93
C HIS A 196 5.86 3.92 -10.88
N PRO A 197 5.93 3.52 -9.60
CA PRO A 197 5.09 4.10 -8.56
C PRO A 197 5.41 5.59 -8.38
N LEU A 198 4.40 6.38 -8.03
CA LEU A 198 4.60 7.80 -7.75
C LEU A 198 5.59 8.06 -6.60
N LEU A 199 5.72 7.08 -5.69
CA LEU A 199 6.67 7.08 -4.57
C LEU A 199 8.11 6.74 -4.98
N GLY A 200 8.36 6.41 -6.25
CA GLY A 200 9.62 5.89 -6.77
C GLY A 200 9.73 4.37 -6.62
N PHE A 201 10.93 3.82 -6.87
CA PHE A 201 11.27 2.41 -6.63
C PHE A 201 11.47 2.18 -5.13
N TYR A 202 10.35 2.21 -4.42
CA TYR A 202 10.31 2.32 -2.97
C TYR A 202 10.75 1.05 -2.26
N ARG A 203 11.20 1.24 -1.00
CA ARG A 203 11.33 0.16 -0.01
C ARG A 203 9.94 -0.20 0.53
N GLY A 204 9.49 -1.42 0.27
CA GLY A 204 8.12 -1.86 0.52
C GLY A 204 7.77 -2.06 1.99
N ASP A 205 8.75 -2.09 2.87
CA ASP A 205 8.59 -2.14 4.33
C ASP A 205 8.87 -0.81 5.02
N ASP A 206 9.07 0.28 4.27
CA ASP A 206 9.18 1.62 4.83
C ASP A 206 7.80 2.11 5.31
N PRO A 207 7.64 2.46 6.60
CA PRO A 207 6.34 2.90 7.11
C PRO A 207 5.83 4.18 6.45
N VAL A 208 6.70 5.07 5.92
CA VAL A 208 6.25 6.28 5.22
C VAL A 208 5.60 5.94 3.88
N VAL A 209 6.17 4.97 3.15
CA VAL A 209 5.61 4.46 1.89
C VAL A 209 4.25 3.83 2.15
N LEU A 210 4.18 2.92 3.12
CA LEU A 210 2.95 2.22 3.49
C LEU A 210 1.87 3.19 3.98
N ASP A 211 2.24 4.26 4.67
CA ASP A 211 1.30 5.30 5.13
C ASP A 211 0.71 6.11 3.98
N TRP A 212 1.52 6.50 2.98
CA TRP A 212 1.01 7.15 1.76
C TRP A 212 0.03 6.24 1.03
N GLN A 213 0.40 4.96 0.88
CA GLN A 213 -0.45 3.98 0.21
C GLN A 213 -1.79 3.81 0.93
N CYS A 214 -1.79 3.79 2.27
CA CYS A 214 -3.00 3.75 3.09
C CYS A 214 -3.82 5.05 3.01
N TYR A 215 -3.14 6.20 3.05
CA TYR A 215 -3.76 7.51 2.95
C TYR A 215 -4.57 7.63 1.65
N TRP A 216 -3.94 7.35 0.50
CA TRP A 216 -4.63 7.45 -0.79
C TRP A 216 -5.76 6.45 -0.94
N LEU A 217 -5.57 5.18 -0.55
CA LEU A 217 -6.66 4.20 -0.58
C LEU A 217 -7.87 4.70 0.23
N ARG A 218 -7.63 5.30 1.39
CA ARG A 218 -8.71 5.81 2.24
C ARG A 218 -9.38 7.06 1.66
N GLU A 219 -8.61 8.04 1.21
CA GLU A 219 -9.12 9.29 0.63
C GLU A 219 -9.99 9.06 -0.60
N TYR A 220 -9.70 8.01 -1.37
CA TYR A 220 -10.42 7.68 -2.60
C TYR A 220 -11.52 6.64 -2.43
N GLY A 221 -11.82 6.23 -1.20
CA GLY A 221 -13.02 5.45 -0.89
C GLY A 221 -12.84 3.93 -0.92
N ALA A 222 -11.62 3.41 -0.90
CA ALA A 222 -11.42 1.99 -0.59
C ALA A 222 -11.85 1.73 0.87
N THR A 223 -12.63 0.67 1.09
CA THR A 223 -13.01 0.26 2.45
C THR A 223 -11.83 -0.40 3.16
N GLY A 224 -11.10 -1.25 2.45
CA GLY A 224 -10.04 -2.03 3.06
C GLY A 224 -9.18 -2.81 2.09
N VAL A 225 -8.36 -3.67 2.67
CA VAL A 225 -7.32 -4.40 1.96
C VAL A 225 -7.30 -5.87 2.38
N ILE A 226 -6.97 -6.75 1.45
CA ILE A 226 -6.71 -8.17 1.70
C ILE A 226 -5.19 -8.36 1.71
N LEU A 227 -4.62 -8.55 2.90
CA LEU A 227 -3.17 -8.62 3.13
C LEU A 227 -2.65 -10.04 2.92
N TYR A 228 -1.79 -10.22 1.93
CA TYR A 228 -1.11 -11.50 1.68
C TYR A 228 0.08 -11.68 2.60
N SER A 229 -0.05 -12.57 3.58
CA SER A 229 1.10 -13.14 4.26
C SER A 229 1.86 -14.08 3.33
N SER A 230 3.18 -14.17 3.50
CA SER A 230 3.99 -14.98 2.58
C SER A 230 3.60 -16.46 2.58
N SER A 231 3.28 -17.01 1.41
CA SER A 231 3.00 -18.45 1.23
C SER A 231 4.20 -19.35 1.58
N LYS A 232 5.41 -18.79 1.64
CA LYS A 232 6.63 -19.50 2.05
C LYS A 232 6.60 -19.95 3.51
N LEU A 233 5.73 -19.37 4.35
CA LEU A 233 5.48 -19.84 5.72
C LEU A 233 5.03 -21.31 5.75
N GLY A 234 4.25 -21.75 4.74
CA GLY A 234 3.84 -23.14 4.61
C GLY A 234 5.01 -24.10 4.36
N LYS A 235 6.11 -23.63 3.77
CA LYS A 235 7.32 -24.43 3.54
C LYS A 235 8.27 -24.44 4.73
N THR A 236 8.30 -23.35 5.51
CA THR A 236 9.19 -23.20 6.68
C THR A 236 8.51 -23.54 8.00
N ARG A 237 7.20 -23.81 7.97
CA ARG A 237 6.32 -24.04 9.13
C ARG A 237 6.37 -22.91 10.19
N ARG A 238 6.77 -21.69 9.80
CA ARG A 238 6.77 -20.52 10.70
C ARG A 238 5.36 -19.93 10.82
N GLY A 239 5.05 -19.44 12.02
CA GLY A 239 3.92 -18.56 12.32
C GLY A 239 3.92 -17.28 11.50
N LEU A 240 2.73 -16.77 11.21
CA LEU A 240 2.54 -15.43 10.65
C LEU A 240 3.34 -14.35 11.40
N THR A 241 3.34 -14.41 12.73
CA THR A 241 3.86 -13.38 13.63
C THR A 241 5.17 -13.77 14.34
N ASP A 242 5.74 -14.94 14.08
CA ASP A 242 6.90 -15.47 14.82
C ASP A 242 8.16 -14.61 14.72
N SER A 243 8.30 -13.83 13.65
CA SER A 243 9.46 -12.96 13.41
C SER A 243 9.11 -11.75 12.54
N TRP A 244 7.86 -11.29 12.60
CA TRP A 244 7.42 -10.18 11.76
C TRP A 244 7.95 -8.82 12.22
N ASP A 245 8.44 -8.67 13.46
CA ASP A 245 9.06 -7.45 13.96
C ASP A 245 10.52 -7.29 13.50
N ASP A 246 11.15 -8.37 13.05
CA ASP A 246 12.47 -8.37 12.42
C ASP A 246 12.41 -7.88 10.96
N PRO A 247 13.20 -6.85 10.56
CA PRO A 247 13.32 -6.42 9.17
C PRO A 247 13.65 -7.52 8.15
N ALA A 248 14.37 -8.56 8.57
CA ALA A 248 14.65 -9.72 7.72
C ALA A 248 13.46 -10.69 7.62
N GLY A 249 12.38 -10.48 8.38
CA GLY A 249 11.18 -11.30 8.40
C GLY A 249 10.30 -11.15 7.15
N LEU A 250 9.71 -12.27 6.67
CA LEU A 250 8.85 -12.29 5.47
C LEU A 250 7.65 -11.33 5.55
N ASN A 251 7.10 -11.17 6.75
CA ASN A 251 5.91 -10.36 7.00
C ASN A 251 6.25 -9.04 7.70
N HIS A 252 7.49 -8.57 7.61
CA HIS A 252 7.88 -7.33 8.29
C HIS A 252 7.07 -6.12 7.86
N TRP A 253 6.77 -6.02 6.56
CA TRP A 253 5.90 -4.97 6.04
C TRP A 253 4.48 -4.99 6.66
N ILE A 254 3.95 -6.17 7.02
CA ILE A 254 2.65 -6.29 7.72
C ILE A 254 2.79 -5.79 9.17
N TYR A 255 3.87 -6.15 9.86
CA TYR A 255 4.16 -5.60 11.19
C TYR A 255 4.23 -4.07 11.17
N GLN A 256 4.89 -3.51 10.15
CA GLN A 256 4.97 -2.05 9.94
C GLN A 256 3.59 -1.44 9.77
N LEU A 257 2.70 -2.04 8.96
CA LEU A 257 1.30 -1.60 8.83
C LEU A 257 0.57 -1.51 10.18
N PHE A 258 0.63 -2.57 10.99
CA PHE A 258 -0.10 -2.61 12.26
C PHE A 258 0.48 -1.69 13.34
N THR A 259 1.79 -1.43 13.29
CA THR A 259 2.52 -0.77 14.39
C THR A 259 2.83 0.69 14.10
N ASN A 260 3.28 0.98 12.87
CA ASN A 260 3.97 2.22 12.54
C ASN A 260 3.29 3.05 11.44
N VAL A 261 2.13 2.61 10.94
CA VAL A 261 1.39 3.26 9.85
C VAL A 261 0.05 3.82 10.36
N PRO A 262 -0.02 5.13 10.70
CA PRO A 262 -1.22 5.73 11.26
C PRO A 262 -2.48 5.62 10.39
N ASN A 263 -2.37 5.82 9.08
CA ASN A 263 -3.53 5.76 8.19
C ASN A 263 -4.08 4.35 8.01
N PHE A 264 -3.29 3.30 8.25
CA PHE A 264 -3.77 1.93 8.18
C PHE A 264 -4.89 1.64 9.18
N ARG A 265 -4.89 2.32 10.34
CA ARG A 265 -5.96 2.21 11.35
C ARG A 265 -7.32 2.69 10.85
N LYS A 266 -7.35 3.46 9.75
CA LYS A 266 -8.57 3.96 9.11
C LYS A 266 -9.04 3.09 7.96
N LEU A 267 -8.23 2.12 7.52
CA LEU A 267 -8.61 1.10 6.56
C LEU A 267 -9.01 -0.18 7.27
N ARG A 268 -9.96 -0.90 6.67
CA ARG A 268 -10.26 -2.25 7.11
C ARG A 268 -9.25 -3.24 6.55
N TYR A 269 -9.00 -4.34 7.26
CA TYR A 269 -8.13 -5.40 6.76
C TYR A 269 -8.79 -6.77 6.79
N VAL A 270 -8.41 -7.60 5.82
CA VAL A 270 -8.65 -9.04 5.79
C VAL A 270 -7.29 -9.71 5.68
N MET A 271 -7.00 -10.64 6.57
CA MET A 271 -5.77 -11.43 6.48
C MET A 271 -5.98 -12.67 5.62
N THR A 272 -4.99 -13.00 4.80
CA THR A 272 -4.93 -14.32 4.17
C THR A 272 -4.50 -15.37 5.17
N ALA A 273 -5.16 -16.53 5.19
CA ALA A 273 -4.68 -17.68 5.95
C ALA A 273 -3.90 -18.65 5.05
N CYS A 274 -2.58 -18.73 5.23
CA CYS A 274 -1.74 -19.61 4.44
C CYS A 274 -2.05 -21.08 4.71
N THR A 275 -2.30 -21.84 3.64
CA THR A 275 -2.50 -23.29 3.71
C THR A 275 -1.63 -23.97 2.65
N PRO A 276 -0.79 -24.97 3.02
CA PRO A 276 0.10 -25.62 2.08
C PRO A 276 -0.67 -26.54 1.13
N TRP A 277 -0.19 -26.62 -0.11
CA TRP A 277 -0.57 -27.68 -1.02
C TRP A 277 0.14 -28.96 -0.61
N THR A 278 -0.60 -29.92 -0.07
CA THR A 278 -0.07 -31.25 0.27
C THR A 278 -0.93 -32.33 -0.36
N LYS A 279 -0.28 -33.42 -0.77
CA LYS A 279 -0.89 -34.73 -1.05
C LYS A 279 -0.33 -35.63 0.04
N ASP A 280 -1.21 -36.36 0.74
CA ASP A 280 -0.87 -37.18 1.93
C ASP A 280 -0.61 -36.37 3.21
N CYS A 281 -1.61 -35.57 3.60
CA CYS A 281 -1.54 -34.75 4.81
C CYS A 281 -1.45 -35.59 6.09
N THR A 282 -0.50 -35.24 6.97
CA THR A 282 -0.32 -35.87 8.28
C THR A 282 -1.17 -35.18 9.36
N ALA A 283 -1.28 -35.80 10.54
CA ALA A 283 -1.89 -35.15 11.71
C ALA A 283 -1.10 -33.90 12.16
N GLU A 284 0.22 -33.90 11.95
CA GLU A 284 1.09 -32.75 12.23
C GLU A 284 0.76 -31.56 11.33
N ASP A 285 0.57 -31.80 10.03
CA ASP A 285 0.21 -30.75 9.06
C ASP A 285 -1.15 -30.13 9.41
N ARG A 286 -2.13 -30.94 9.81
CA ARG A 286 -3.44 -30.46 10.28
C ARG A 286 -3.30 -29.60 11.54
N GLY A 287 -2.55 -30.08 12.52
CA GLY A 287 -2.28 -29.35 13.76
C GLY A 287 -1.54 -28.04 13.51
N TRP A 288 -0.62 -28.02 12.55
CA TRP A 288 0.08 -26.80 12.14
C TRP A 288 -0.87 -25.78 11.49
N VAL A 289 -1.68 -26.18 10.51
CA VAL A 289 -2.66 -25.27 9.86
C VAL A 289 -3.66 -24.74 10.89
N GLU A 290 -4.15 -25.60 11.78
CA GLU A 290 -5.08 -25.20 12.84
C GLU A 290 -4.44 -24.19 13.81
N LYS A 291 -3.19 -24.44 14.23
CA LYS A 291 -2.44 -23.48 15.05
C LYS A 291 -2.25 -22.14 14.33
N GLN A 292 -1.92 -22.13 13.04
CA GLN A 292 -1.75 -20.87 12.28
C GLN A 292 -3.00 -20.00 12.28
N TRP A 293 -4.18 -20.61 12.10
CA TRP A 293 -5.45 -19.88 12.17
C TRP A 293 -5.75 -19.37 13.57
N GLN A 294 -5.51 -20.20 14.59
CA GLN A 294 -5.67 -19.77 15.99
C GLN A 294 -4.75 -18.60 16.34
N ASP A 295 -3.48 -18.65 15.92
CA ASP A 295 -2.51 -17.57 16.12
C ASP A 295 -2.93 -16.31 15.34
N LEU A 296 -3.41 -16.46 14.10
CA LEU A 296 -3.95 -15.35 13.32
C LEU A 296 -5.08 -14.63 14.09
N PHE A 297 -6.03 -15.36 14.67
CA PHE A 297 -7.10 -14.73 15.43
C PHE A 297 -6.58 -14.07 16.71
N ARG A 298 -5.80 -14.81 17.51
CA ARG A 298 -5.29 -14.34 18.80
C ARG A 298 -4.36 -13.14 18.69
N ASP A 299 -3.47 -13.17 17.70
CA ASP A 299 -2.37 -12.22 17.61
C ASP A 299 -2.70 -11.05 16.66
N ILE A 300 -3.67 -11.22 15.76
CA ILE A 300 -4.12 -10.17 14.84
C ILE A 300 -5.55 -9.70 15.14
N TYR A 301 -6.57 -10.51 14.84
CA TYR A 301 -7.98 -10.07 14.88
C TYR A 301 -8.45 -9.61 16.27
N LEU A 302 -8.04 -10.31 17.33
CA LEU A 302 -8.42 -9.94 18.70
C LEU A 302 -7.62 -8.75 19.24
N ARG A 303 -6.52 -8.35 18.59
CA ARG A 303 -5.66 -7.23 19.02
C ARG A 303 -5.87 -5.95 18.20
N HIS A 304 -6.31 -6.09 16.94
CA HIS A 304 -6.45 -4.98 16.00
C HIS A 304 -7.92 -4.89 15.52
N PRO A 305 -8.74 -3.99 16.09
CA PRO A 305 -10.19 -4.00 15.88
C PRO A 305 -10.63 -3.44 14.51
N ASN A 306 -9.71 -2.98 13.67
CA ASN A 306 -10.00 -2.48 12.34
C ASN A 306 -10.08 -3.59 11.27
N PHE A 307 -10.31 -4.86 11.64
CA PHE A 307 -10.59 -5.89 10.63
C PHE A 307 -11.89 -5.61 9.87
N TYR A 308 -11.99 -6.15 8.66
CA TYR A 308 -13.21 -6.20 7.89
C TYR A 308 -14.08 -7.38 8.34
N ALA A 309 -15.39 -7.17 8.40
CA ALA A 309 -16.34 -8.18 8.84
C ALA A 309 -17.64 -8.09 8.04
N MET A 310 -18.27 -9.23 7.82
CA MET A 310 -19.66 -9.29 7.35
C MET A 310 -20.58 -9.09 8.56
N THR A 311 -21.61 -8.27 8.40
CA THR A 311 -22.68 -8.14 9.41
C THR A 311 -23.94 -8.78 8.88
N VAL A 312 -24.41 -9.83 9.54
CA VAL A 312 -25.60 -10.59 9.15
C VAL A 312 -26.46 -10.77 10.40
N ASP A 313 -27.74 -10.40 10.32
CA ASP A 313 -28.70 -10.51 11.43
C ASP A 313 -28.22 -9.83 12.73
N GLY A 314 -27.50 -8.71 12.60
CA GLY A 314 -26.92 -7.95 13.71
C GLY A 314 -25.66 -8.55 14.33
N GLN A 315 -25.19 -9.69 13.83
CA GLN A 315 -23.98 -10.37 14.28
C GLN A 315 -22.78 -10.05 13.38
N VAL A 316 -21.59 -9.96 13.98
CA VAL A 316 -20.34 -9.62 13.29
C VAL A 316 -19.53 -10.88 13.03
N TYR A 317 -19.14 -11.09 11.77
CA TYR A 317 -18.33 -12.22 11.32
C TYR A 317 -17.02 -11.70 10.72
N PRO A 318 -15.90 -11.72 11.47
CA PRO A 318 -14.59 -11.38 10.94
C PRO A 318 -14.30 -12.19 9.67
N VAL A 319 -13.85 -11.51 8.61
CA VAL A 319 -13.58 -12.15 7.33
C VAL A 319 -12.14 -12.64 7.27
N VAL A 320 -11.93 -13.90 6.89
CA VAL A 320 -10.61 -14.45 6.51
C VAL A 320 -10.62 -14.79 5.03
N TYR A 321 -9.55 -14.41 4.32
CA TYR A 321 -9.39 -14.78 2.92
C TYR A 321 -8.60 -16.09 2.78
N VAL A 322 -9.12 -17.00 1.97
CA VAL A 322 -8.49 -18.29 1.65
C VAL A 322 -8.15 -18.32 0.16
N HIS A 323 -6.86 -18.20 -0.16
CA HIS A 323 -6.40 -18.06 -1.55
C HIS A 323 -6.63 -19.31 -2.42
N GLU A 324 -6.63 -20.48 -1.81
CA GLU A 324 -6.89 -21.77 -2.46
C GLU A 324 -7.64 -22.68 -1.48
N GLU A 325 -8.97 -22.72 -1.53
CA GLU A 325 -9.75 -23.56 -0.63
C GLU A 325 -9.44 -25.05 -0.82
N ALA A 326 -9.10 -25.45 -2.05
CA ALA A 326 -8.65 -26.81 -2.33
C ALA A 326 -7.41 -27.22 -1.50
N ALA A 327 -6.53 -26.28 -1.12
CA ALA A 327 -5.40 -26.60 -0.24
C ALA A 327 -5.89 -26.99 1.18
N VAL A 328 -6.91 -26.29 1.70
CA VAL A 328 -7.56 -26.64 2.98
C VAL A 328 -8.18 -28.04 2.90
N ARG A 329 -8.88 -28.33 1.79
CA ARG A 329 -9.41 -29.68 1.51
C ARG A 329 -8.33 -30.74 1.37
N GLY A 330 -7.17 -30.39 0.81
CA GLY A 330 -6.00 -31.26 0.78
C GLY A 330 -5.52 -31.64 2.17
N VAL A 331 -5.47 -30.66 3.08
CA VAL A 331 -5.02 -30.86 4.46
C VAL A 331 -6.01 -31.69 5.28
N PHE A 332 -7.29 -31.33 5.28
CA PHE A 332 -8.26 -31.93 6.18
C PHE A 332 -8.96 -33.17 5.61
N ASP A 333 -9.10 -33.26 4.29
CA ASP A 333 -9.85 -34.34 3.63
C ASP A 333 -9.00 -35.17 2.67
N ASN A 334 -7.72 -34.85 2.45
CA ASN A 334 -6.90 -35.46 1.38
C ASN A 334 -7.63 -35.42 0.02
N TYR A 335 -8.37 -34.34 -0.23
CA TYR A 335 -9.24 -34.13 -1.40
C TYR A 335 -10.40 -35.15 -1.55
N ARG A 336 -10.74 -35.92 -0.51
CA ARG A 336 -11.82 -36.91 -0.50
C ARG A 336 -13.03 -36.38 0.28
N GLY A 337 -13.92 -35.67 -0.41
CA GLY A 337 -15.05 -34.97 0.22
C GLY A 337 -14.61 -33.67 0.90
N ALA A 338 -15.41 -33.16 1.83
CA ALA A 338 -15.19 -31.88 2.52
C ALA A 338 -15.53 -31.88 4.02
N ALA A 339 -15.83 -33.04 4.62
CA ALA A 339 -16.32 -33.11 6.00
C ALA A 339 -15.30 -32.62 7.03
N GLY A 340 -14.02 -32.91 6.83
CA GLY A 340 -12.91 -32.42 7.67
C GLY A 340 -12.70 -30.92 7.53
N THR A 341 -12.81 -30.39 6.31
CA THR A 341 -12.74 -28.95 6.00
C THR A 341 -13.88 -28.19 6.67
N THR A 342 -15.11 -28.69 6.54
CA THR A 342 -16.30 -28.17 7.24
C THR A 342 -16.09 -28.18 8.75
N ALA A 343 -15.68 -29.32 9.33
CA ALA A 343 -15.44 -29.41 10.76
C ALA A 343 -14.33 -28.45 11.23
N PHE A 344 -13.31 -28.20 10.40
CA PHE A 344 -12.26 -27.23 10.69
C PHE A 344 -12.81 -25.80 10.76
N TYR A 345 -13.56 -25.36 9.75
CA TYR A 345 -14.17 -24.03 9.76
C TYR A 345 -15.12 -23.82 10.93
N ILE A 346 -15.93 -24.83 11.29
CA ILE A 346 -16.81 -24.77 12.47
C ILE A 346 -16.00 -24.59 13.76
N ARG A 347 -14.86 -25.26 13.92
CA ARG A 347 -13.98 -25.04 15.09
C ARG A 347 -13.44 -23.61 15.13
N MET A 348 -13.05 -23.05 13.99
CA MET A 348 -12.58 -21.66 13.91
C MET A 348 -13.70 -20.65 14.19
N ALA A 349 -14.92 -20.91 13.72
CA ALA A 349 -16.10 -20.09 14.05
C ALA A 349 -16.41 -20.11 15.55
N ARG A 350 -16.38 -21.29 16.19
CA ARG A 350 -16.59 -21.43 17.64
C ARG A 350 -15.58 -20.65 18.46
N LEU A 351 -14.31 -20.67 18.05
CA LEU A 351 -13.28 -19.87 18.70
C LEU A 351 -13.64 -18.37 18.67
N LEU A 352 -14.11 -17.85 17.53
CA LEU A 352 -14.54 -16.45 17.45
C LEU A 352 -15.83 -16.19 18.25
N GLN A 353 -16.76 -17.13 18.30
CA GLN A 353 -17.97 -17.03 19.12
C GLN A 353 -17.66 -16.95 20.62
N GLU A 354 -16.65 -17.68 21.11
CA GLU A 354 -16.15 -17.57 22.49
C GLU A 354 -15.65 -16.15 22.83
N HIS A 355 -15.30 -15.36 21.82
CA HIS A 355 -14.90 -13.96 21.94
C HIS A 355 -16.01 -12.95 21.57
N GLY A 356 -17.27 -13.41 21.45
CA GLY A 356 -18.43 -12.54 21.26
C GLY A 356 -18.77 -12.19 19.81
N PHE A 357 -18.16 -12.86 18.83
CA PHE A 357 -18.54 -12.73 17.41
C PHE A 357 -19.69 -13.68 17.04
N GLY A 358 -20.34 -13.43 15.89
CA GLY A 358 -21.33 -14.35 15.32
C GLY A 358 -20.71 -15.66 14.82
N GLY A 359 -19.41 -15.63 14.52
CA GLY A 359 -18.64 -16.75 13.98
C GLY A 359 -17.57 -16.27 13.01
N LEU A 360 -17.41 -16.95 11.89
CA LEU A 360 -16.38 -16.69 10.87
C LEU A 360 -17.02 -16.44 9.50
N ALA A 361 -16.52 -15.45 8.76
CA ALA A 361 -16.77 -15.35 7.33
C ALA A 361 -15.52 -15.76 6.53
N VAL A 362 -15.68 -16.62 5.54
CA VAL A 362 -14.60 -17.09 4.67
C VAL A 362 -14.82 -16.55 3.27
N PHE A 363 -13.86 -15.77 2.78
CA PHE A 363 -13.77 -15.40 1.37
C PHE A 363 -12.83 -16.40 0.68
N ALA A 364 -13.40 -17.39 0.01
CA ALA A 364 -12.69 -18.48 -0.61
C ALA A 364 -12.48 -18.24 -2.11
N ARG A 365 -11.23 -18.26 -2.56
CA ARG A 365 -10.92 -18.37 -3.99
C ARG A 365 -11.02 -19.82 -4.43
N HIS A 366 -11.71 -20.00 -5.56
CA HIS A 366 -12.03 -21.29 -6.16
C HIS A 366 -12.74 -22.20 -5.16
N ALA A 367 -14.02 -21.92 -4.92
CA ALA A 367 -14.86 -22.67 -4.00
C ALA A 367 -15.23 -24.06 -4.55
N ILE A 368 -14.21 -24.89 -4.69
CA ILE A 368 -14.31 -26.27 -5.18
C ILE A 368 -15.16 -27.12 -4.23
N SER A 369 -15.36 -26.66 -2.99
CA SER A 369 -16.26 -27.27 -2.02
C SER A 369 -17.73 -26.87 -2.18
N ASP A 370 -18.08 -25.89 -3.03
CA ASP A 370 -19.45 -25.36 -3.14
C ASP A 370 -20.51 -26.41 -3.46
N SER A 371 -20.13 -27.45 -4.22
CA SER A 371 -21.01 -28.56 -4.58
C SER A 371 -21.01 -29.72 -3.57
N MET A 372 -20.17 -29.64 -2.54
CA MET A 372 -19.87 -30.73 -1.60
C MET A 372 -20.31 -30.43 -0.16
N VAL A 373 -20.71 -29.18 0.11
CA VAL A 373 -21.01 -28.68 1.46
C VAL A 373 -22.44 -28.16 1.50
N ASP A 374 -23.10 -28.41 2.63
CA ASP A 374 -24.39 -27.81 2.97
C ASP A 374 -24.15 -26.45 3.63
N TRP A 375 -24.28 -25.38 2.84
CA TRP A 375 -23.98 -24.03 3.30
C TRP A 375 -25.02 -23.44 4.24
N GLU A 376 -26.28 -23.90 4.17
CA GLU A 376 -27.30 -23.49 5.12
C GLU A 376 -26.94 -24.00 6.51
N LYS A 377 -26.55 -25.27 6.60
CA LYS A 377 -26.06 -25.85 7.85
C LYS A 377 -24.79 -25.19 8.36
N MET A 378 -23.84 -24.88 7.47
CA MET A 378 -22.62 -24.14 7.86
C MET A 378 -22.93 -22.78 8.47
N ARG A 379 -23.93 -22.07 7.92
CA ARG A 379 -24.39 -20.78 8.46
C ARG A 379 -25.00 -20.95 9.86
N GLU A 380 -25.80 -21.99 10.09
CA GLU A 380 -26.32 -22.32 11.43
C GLU A 380 -25.20 -22.58 12.44
N ASP A 381 -24.11 -23.20 12.00
CA ASP A 381 -22.90 -23.44 12.81
C ASP A 381 -21.96 -22.21 12.89
N GLY A 382 -22.38 -21.04 12.38
CA GLY A 382 -21.64 -19.78 12.48
C GLY A 382 -20.57 -19.56 11.41
N VAL A 383 -20.60 -20.29 10.29
CA VAL A 383 -19.68 -20.10 9.16
C VAL A 383 -20.44 -19.49 7.98
N LEU A 384 -20.11 -18.24 7.64
CA LEU A 384 -20.49 -17.65 6.36
C LEU A 384 -19.42 -17.96 5.33
N HIS A 385 -19.83 -18.45 4.16
CA HIS A 385 -18.91 -18.76 3.09
C HIS A 385 -19.28 -17.98 1.84
N TYR A 386 -18.27 -17.38 1.23
CA TYR A 386 -18.41 -16.63 0.01
C TYR A 386 -17.31 -17.00 -0.99
N THR A 387 -17.72 -17.16 -2.24
CA THR A 387 -16.84 -17.45 -3.37
C THR A 387 -16.36 -16.16 -3.99
N THR A 388 -15.05 -16.02 -4.15
CA THR A 388 -14.41 -14.85 -4.74
C THR A 388 -13.35 -15.24 -5.77
N PHE A 389 -12.82 -14.26 -6.50
CA PHE A 389 -11.84 -14.46 -7.55
C PHE A 389 -10.68 -13.47 -7.38
N TYR A 390 -9.44 -13.96 -7.48
CA TYR A 390 -8.24 -13.12 -7.50
C TYR A 390 -8.04 -12.50 -8.88
N ALA A 391 -7.94 -13.36 -9.91
CA ALA A 391 -8.18 -13.05 -11.31
C ALA A 391 -8.18 -14.39 -12.10
N LYS A 392 -9.13 -14.65 -13.00
CA LYS A 392 -9.15 -15.90 -13.80
C LYS A 392 -8.42 -15.70 -15.13
N SER A 393 -7.45 -16.61 -15.45
CA SER A 393 -6.79 -16.99 -16.73
C SER A 393 -5.26 -16.76 -16.82
N HIS A 394 -4.50 -17.79 -17.21
CA HIS A 394 -3.08 -17.71 -17.60
C HIS A 394 -2.97 -17.77 -19.13
N GLY A 395 -1.96 -17.10 -19.72
CA GLY A 395 -1.72 -17.10 -21.17
C GLY A 395 -2.37 -15.95 -21.93
N GLU A 396 -2.50 -16.12 -23.25
CA GLU A 396 -3.14 -15.15 -24.14
C GLU A 396 -4.61 -14.95 -23.75
N GLY A 397 -4.97 -13.69 -23.49
CA GLY A 397 -6.31 -13.29 -23.12
C GLY A 397 -6.87 -12.24 -24.08
N PRO A 398 -8.19 -11.98 -24.00
CA PRO A 398 -8.80 -10.86 -24.70
C PRO A 398 -8.24 -9.53 -24.18
N THR A 399 -8.37 -8.46 -24.96
CA THR A 399 -7.95 -7.11 -24.54
C THR A 399 -8.71 -6.66 -23.29
N TYR A 400 -8.19 -5.65 -22.58
CA TYR A 400 -8.90 -5.13 -21.41
C TYR A 400 -10.30 -4.59 -21.77
N THR A 401 -10.43 -3.91 -22.92
CA THR A 401 -11.72 -3.47 -23.49
C THR A 401 -12.70 -4.62 -23.67
N ASP A 402 -12.25 -5.76 -24.20
CA ASP A 402 -13.09 -6.95 -24.36
C ASP A 402 -13.56 -7.50 -23.01
N ARG A 403 -12.69 -7.48 -21.98
CA ARG A 403 -13.06 -7.89 -20.61
C ARG A 403 -14.12 -6.98 -20.01
N VAL A 404 -14.02 -5.66 -20.23
CA VAL A 404 -15.03 -4.70 -19.79
C VAL A 404 -16.37 -5.01 -20.48
N ARG A 405 -16.36 -5.21 -21.80
CA ARG A 405 -17.57 -5.49 -22.61
C ARG A 405 -18.25 -6.80 -22.22
N THR A 406 -17.47 -7.82 -21.86
CA THR A 406 -17.95 -9.18 -21.56
C THR A 406 -18.02 -9.48 -20.05
N TYR A 407 -17.97 -8.44 -19.21
CA TYR A 407 -18.00 -8.60 -17.76
C TYR A 407 -19.31 -9.24 -17.30
N SER A 408 -19.21 -10.48 -16.82
CA SER A 408 -20.36 -11.30 -16.41
C SER A 408 -19.91 -12.30 -15.32
N PRO A 409 -19.71 -11.83 -14.07
CA PRO A 409 -19.37 -12.72 -12.98
C PRO A 409 -20.56 -13.63 -12.61
N PRO A 410 -20.34 -14.69 -11.80
CA PRO A 410 -21.42 -15.54 -11.33
C PRO A 410 -22.53 -14.77 -10.58
N THR A 411 -23.74 -15.32 -10.58
CA THR A 411 -24.93 -14.73 -9.97
C THR A 411 -25.40 -15.48 -8.71
N SER A 412 -24.61 -16.43 -8.21
CA SER A 412 -24.98 -17.15 -6.97
C SER A 412 -24.89 -16.19 -5.77
N PRO A 413 -25.84 -16.25 -4.81
CA PRO A 413 -25.88 -15.32 -3.67
C PRO A 413 -24.61 -15.28 -2.80
N GLY A 414 -23.82 -16.37 -2.80
CA GLY A 414 -22.52 -16.43 -2.12
C GLY A 414 -21.37 -15.81 -2.90
N THR A 415 -21.59 -15.15 -4.03
CA THR A 415 -20.51 -14.59 -4.86
C THR A 415 -20.11 -13.19 -4.41
N ILE A 416 -18.82 -13.00 -4.14
CA ILE A 416 -18.18 -11.67 -4.11
C ILE A 416 -17.60 -11.40 -5.50
N VAL A 417 -18.08 -10.35 -6.14
CA VAL A 417 -17.59 -9.99 -7.47
C VAL A 417 -16.15 -9.47 -7.40
N SER A 418 -15.41 -9.67 -8.49
CA SER A 418 -14.02 -9.28 -8.57
C SER A 418 -13.74 -8.46 -9.83
N VAL A 419 -12.87 -7.48 -9.69
CA VAL A 419 -12.35 -6.65 -10.77
C VAL A 419 -10.82 -6.65 -10.72
N ALA A 420 -10.19 -6.19 -11.80
CA ALA A 420 -8.75 -5.98 -11.81
C ALA A 420 -8.39 -4.66 -12.50
N THR A 421 -7.43 -3.91 -11.98
CA THR A 421 -6.89 -2.68 -12.61
C THR A 421 -6.31 -3.01 -13.98
N ALA A 422 -5.54 -4.09 -14.05
CA ALA A 422 -5.00 -4.66 -15.26
C ALA A 422 -4.65 -6.14 -15.04
N ARG A 423 -4.27 -6.83 -16.12
CA ARG A 423 -3.79 -8.22 -16.11
C ARG A 423 -2.71 -8.43 -17.16
N HIS A 424 -1.68 -7.61 -17.09
CA HIS A 424 -0.60 -7.63 -18.06
C HIS A 424 0.73 -7.79 -17.32
N THR A 425 1.37 -8.94 -17.51
CA THR A 425 2.62 -9.26 -16.83
C THR A 425 3.81 -8.64 -17.56
N HIS A 426 4.75 -8.08 -16.80
CA HIS A 426 6.05 -7.61 -17.27
C HIS A 426 7.13 -8.64 -16.96
N THR A 427 8.10 -8.80 -17.86
CA THR A 427 9.31 -9.60 -17.60
C THR A 427 10.07 -9.00 -16.41
N PRO A 428 10.62 -9.82 -15.49
CA PRO A 428 10.76 -11.28 -15.52
C PRO A 428 9.67 -12.06 -14.76
N HIS A 429 8.51 -11.45 -14.46
CA HIS A 429 7.50 -12.11 -13.64
C HIS A 429 6.89 -13.34 -14.36
N PRO A 430 6.72 -14.49 -13.66
CA PRO A 430 6.43 -15.77 -14.32
C PRO A 430 4.98 -15.99 -14.77
N SER A 431 4.05 -15.12 -14.38
CA SER A 431 2.60 -15.35 -14.60
C SER A 431 2.15 -15.32 -16.05
N LYS A 432 2.89 -14.64 -16.93
CA LYS A 432 2.64 -14.55 -18.38
C LYS A 432 1.19 -14.15 -18.72
N TRP A 433 0.60 -13.23 -17.96
CA TRP A 433 -0.73 -12.72 -18.29
C TRP A 433 -0.64 -11.72 -19.43
N VAL A 434 -1.48 -11.90 -20.44
CA VAL A 434 -1.53 -11.03 -21.62
C VAL A 434 -2.94 -10.45 -21.74
N CYS A 435 -3.10 -9.21 -21.28
CA CYS A 435 -4.34 -8.44 -21.39
C CYS A 435 -4.02 -6.95 -21.58
N PRO A 436 -3.61 -6.55 -22.80
CA PRO A 436 -3.17 -5.19 -23.07
C PRO A 436 -4.35 -4.21 -23.13
N GLY A 437 -4.03 -2.91 -23.14
CA GLY A 437 -4.98 -1.82 -23.37
C GLY A 437 -5.81 -1.45 -22.15
N HIS A 438 -5.27 -1.60 -20.94
CA HIS A 438 -5.90 -1.09 -19.72
C HIS A 438 -5.83 0.45 -19.68
N SER A 439 -6.80 1.07 -19.01
CA SER A 439 -6.78 2.50 -18.68
C SER A 439 -7.66 2.78 -17.46
N PRO A 440 -7.45 3.92 -16.77
CA PRO A 440 -8.37 4.39 -15.73
C PRO A 440 -9.84 4.41 -16.14
N GLU A 441 -10.15 4.83 -17.38
CA GLU A 441 -11.52 4.93 -17.90
C GLU A 441 -12.16 3.55 -18.05
N LEU A 442 -11.41 2.59 -18.59
CA LEU A 442 -11.89 1.22 -18.72
C LEU A 442 -12.06 0.54 -17.36
N PHE A 443 -11.17 0.83 -16.41
CA PHE A 443 -11.30 0.36 -15.03
C PHE A 443 -12.55 0.96 -14.35
N ARG A 444 -12.80 2.27 -14.53
CA ARG A 444 -14.04 2.92 -14.08
C ARG A 444 -15.28 2.22 -14.66
N GLN A 445 -15.24 1.85 -15.93
CA GLN A 445 -16.36 1.15 -16.56
C GLN A 445 -16.58 -0.27 -15.99
N VAL A 446 -15.52 -1.05 -15.75
CA VAL A 446 -15.70 -2.38 -15.13
C VAL A 446 -16.21 -2.30 -13.69
N LEU A 447 -15.81 -1.27 -12.94
CA LEU A 447 -16.36 -1.00 -11.60
C LEU A 447 -17.88 -0.71 -11.67
N ARG A 448 -18.33 0.09 -12.65
CA ARG A 448 -19.77 0.34 -12.87
C ARG A 448 -20.51 -0.95 -13.23
N ASN A 449 -19.93 -1.78 -14.09
CA ASN A 449 -20.51 -3.07 -14.46
C ASN A 449 -20.61 -4.00 -13.24
N ALA A 450 -19.60 -4.01 -12.36
CA ALA A 450 -19.60 -4.78 -11.13
C ALA A 450 -20.69 -4.33 -10.15
N LEU A 451 -20.82 -3.02 -9.93
CA LEU A 451 -21.87 -2.46 -9.07
C LEU A 451 -23.27 -2.77 -9.62
N GLY A 452 -23.50 -2.56 -10.92
CA GLY A 452 -24.78 -2.88 -11.55
C GLY A 452 -25.11 -4.37 -11.50
N HIS A 453 -24.10 -5.25 -11.60
CA HIS A 453 -24.28 -6.70 -11.45
C HIS A 453 -24.67 -7.09 -10.02
N ILE A 454 -24.05 -6.48 -9.01
CA ILE A 454 -24.42 -6.67 -7.60
C ILE A 454 -25.89 -6.29 -7.40
N GLU A 455 -26.30 -5.11 -7.87
CA GLU A 455 -27.66 -4.59 -7.69
C GLU A 455 -28.71 -5.43 -8.43
N ALA A 456 -28.43 -5.86 -9.66
CA ALA A 456 -29.35 -6.64 -10.47
C ALA A 456 -29.62 -8.07 -9.93
N HIS A 457 -28.72 -8.58 -9.09
CA HIS A 457 -28.75 -9.97 -8.61
C HIS A 457 -28.78 -10.10 -7.08
N ASP A 458 -28.93 -8.98 -6.35
CA ASP A 458 -28.95 -8.95 -4.87
C ASP A 458 -27.74 -9.67 -4.24
N LEU A 459 -26.56 -9.45 -4.82
CA LEU A 459 -25.31 -10.01 -4.31
C LEU A 459 -24.80 -9.20 -3.11
N PRO A 460 -23.89 -9.76 -2.28
CA PRO A 460 -23.17 -8.98 -1.29
C PRO A 460 -22.55 -7.72 -1.91
N ARG A 461 -22.74 -6.56 -1.26
CA ARG A 461 -22.22 -5.25 -1.71
C ARG A 461 -20.73 -5.12 -1.42
N VAL A 462 -19.94 -6.07 -1.92
CA VAL A 462 -18.49 -6.15 -1.76
C VAL A 462 -17.87 -6.46 -3.11
N ILE A 463 -16.79 -5.74 -3.44
CA ILE A 463 -15.99 -5.90 -4.65
C ILE A 463 -14.55 -6.15 -4.22
N THR A 464 -13.96 -7.26 -4.66
CA THR A 464 -12.52 -7.46 -4.53
C THR A 464 -11.79 -6.90 -5.74
N CYS A 465 -10.63 -6.27 -5.55
CA CYS A 465 -9.86 -5.67 -6.65
C CYS A 465 -8.41 -6.15 -6.68
N TYR A 466 -7.99 -6.71 -7.80
CA TYR A 466 -6.59 -7.00 -8.08
C TYR A 466 -5.97 -5.89 -8.95
N ASN A 467 -5.03 -5.07 -8.52
CA ASN A 467 -4.19 -5.18 -7.33
C ASN A 467 -3.91 -3.79 -6.71
N ILE A 468 -3.45 -3.77 -5.45
CA ILE A 468 -3.01 -2.53 -4.79
C ILE A 468 -1.63 -2.11 -5.27
N ALA A 469 -0.64 -3.00 -5.28
CA ALA A 469 0.76 -2.67 -5.55
C ALA A 469 1.58 -3.86 -6.11
N GLU A 470 0.95 -4.69 -6.92
CA GLU A 470 1.56 -5.80 -7.65
C GLU A 470 1.96 -5.37 -9.08
N TRP A 471 3.08 -4.66 -9.15
CA TRP A 471 3.51 -3.90 -10.33
C TRP A 471 4.01 -4.77 -11.48
N ALA A 472 4.59 -5.94 -11.20
CA ALA A 472 5.18 -6.79 -12.23
C ALA A 472 4.15 -7.76 -12.83
N GLU A 473 3.28 -8.36 -12.02
CA GLU A 473 2.27 -9.30 -12.53
C GLU A 473 1.05 -8.61 -13.16
N GLY A 474 0.56 -7.55 -12.50
CA GLY A 474 -0.76 -6.99 -12.75
C GLY A 474 -0.82 -5.87 -13.79
N GLY A 475 0.26 -5.12 -14.00
CA GLY A 475 0.20 -3.86 -14.75
C GLY A 475 0.14 -2.68 -13.79
N PRO A 476 -0.59 -1.61 -14.12
CA PRO A 476 -0.85 -0.53 -13.19
C PRO A 476 -1.60 -1.05 -11.96
N ALA A 477 -1.31 -0.41 -10.84
CA ALA A 477 -1.88 -0.73 -9.55
C ALA A 477 -2.95 0.31 -9.17
N LEU A 478 -3.68 0.07 -8.06
CA LEU A 478 -4.46 1.15 -7.44
C LEU A 478 -3.55 2.24 -6.90
N GLN A 479 -2.32 1.91 -6.49
CA GLN A 479 -1.38 2.95 -6.08
C GLN A 479 -1.00 3.85 -7.26
N PRO A 480 -0.87 5.17 -7.05
CA PRO A 480 -0.54 6.11 -8.11
C PRO A 480 0.78 5.78 -8.82
N ASN A 481 0.83 6.02 -10.13
CA ASN A 481 1.98 5.74 -10.97
C ASN A 481 2.37 6.96 -11.84
N MET A 482 3.51 6.89 -12.50
CA MET A 482 4.05 8.03 -13.26
C MET A 482 3.28 8.31 -14.55
N GLN A 483 2.60 7.33 -15.14
CA GLN A 483 1.80 7.50 -16.34
C GLN A 483 0.39 8.03 -16.05
N ASP A 484 -0.34 7.34 -15.17
CA ASP A 484 -1.77 7.55 -14.95
C ASP A 484 -2.06 8.40 -13.71
N ARG A 485 -1.01 8.77 -12.95
CA ARG A 485 -1.12 9.52 -11.69
C ARG A 485 -2.15 8.85 -10.78
N PHE A 486 -3.22 9.54 -10.42
CA PHE A 486 -4.28 9.07 -9.53
C PHE A 486 -5.48 8.43 -10.25
N GLY A 487 -5.45 8.28 -11.58
CA GLY A 487 -6.62 7.94 -12.39
C GLY A 487 -7.37 6.67 -11.95
N TYR A 488 -6.65 5.62 -11.51
CA TYR A 488 -7.30 4.38 -11.03
C TYR A 488 -8.01 4.57 -9.68
N LEU A 489 -7.49 5.42 -8.80
CA LEU A 489 -8.17 5.78 -7.54
C LEU A 489 -9.33 6.74 -7.79
N GLU A 490 -9.18 7.69 -8.72
CA GLU A 490 -10.29 8.53 -9.16
C GLU A 490 -11.45 7.69 -9.70
N ALA A 491 -11.16 6.65 -10.49
CA ALA A 491 -12.15 5.70 -10.95
C ALA A 491 -12.90 4.99 -9.81
N VAL A 492 -12.21 4.65 -8.70
CA VAL A 492 -12.85 4.12 -7.49
C VAL A 492 -13.79 5.16 -6.88
N ARG A 493 -13.28 6.37 -6.64
CA ARG A 493 -14.03 7.48 -6.02
C ARG A 493 -15.29 7.79 -6.83
N ASP A 494 -15.17 7.96 -8.14
CA ASP A 494 -16.26 8.35 -9.04
C ASP A 494 -17.42 7.32 -9.07
N VAL A 495 -17.12 6.04 -8.85
CA VAL A 495 -18.12 4.98 -8.95
C VAL A 495 -18.72 4.66 -7.59
N LEU A 496 -17.86 4.48 -6.57
CA LEU A 496 -18.25 3.91 -5.29
C LEU A 496 -18.56 4.97 -4.23
N VAL A 497 -17.97 6.16 -4.28
CA VAL A 497 -18.25 7.21 -3.30
C VAL A 497 -19.46 8.02 -3.78
N PRO A 498 -20.52 8.16 -2.96
CA PRO A 498 -21.63 9.03 -3.29
C PRO A 498 -21.15 10.48 -3.48
N THR A 499 -21.59 11.14 -4.55
CA THR A 499 -21.41 12.60 -4.67
C THR A 499 -22.28 13.26 -3.62
N PRO A 500 -21.78 14.24 -2.83
CA PRO A 500 -22.63 15.05 -1.96
C PRO A 500 -23.77 15.67 -2.80
N GLU A 501 -25.01 15.52 -2.34
CA GLU A 501 -26.18 16.13 -2.96
C GLU A 501 -26.16 17.67 -2.92
#